data_AF-A0A0D6AJW2-F1
#
_entry.id   AF-A0A0D6AJW2-F1
#
_cell.length_a   1.000
_cell.length_b   1.000
_cell.length_c   1.000
_cell.angle_alpha   90.00
_cell.angle_beta   90.00
_cell.angle_gamma   90.00
#
_symmetry.space_group_name_H-M   'P 1'
#
loop_
_entity.id
_entity.type
_entity.pdbx_description
1 polymer ?
#
loop_
_entity_poly.entity_id
_entity_poly.type
_entity_poly.pdbx_seq_one_letter_code
_entity_poly.pdbx_strand_id
1 'polypeptide(L)'
;MEKVIEISDFIDLCFTAICEEEINRSTKREIKKFLQWFTVTGFYAQVFVYIKGSFNKADNEQLQQWLASRIANKENRKSYASLIVELRENPAFYSNLTYLNLFGKLASQMRKEWKTVAGEEAIARNHIPEAIALEAIGFVERTVVELYTGDLREAHILAMEVARKKFKLPPVRIIDESLIYQDYPTLKLSKKDVNNIIELIEGGFSVKEIAEAYEVTESTVRYHLQRRSQKIGEYNPLDKAS
;
A
#
# COMPACT_ATOMS: atom_id res chain seq x y z
N MET A 1 13.33 -5.39 50.04
CA MET A 1 12.05 -5.64 49.35
C MET A 1 12.04 -4.72 48.13
N GLU A 2 12.17 -5.27 46.93
CA GLU A 2 12.00 -4.49 45.70
C GLU A 2 10.53 -4.09 45.60
N LYS A 3 10.27 -2.78 45.50
CA LYS A 3 8.92 -2.23 45.40
C LYS A 3 8.42 -2.53 43.99
N VAL A 4 7.46 -3.44 43.85
CA VAL A 4 6.78 -3.70 42.57
C VAL A 4 6.07 -2.42 42.18
N ILE A 5 6.46 -1.83 41.06
CA ILE A 5 5.76 -0.68 40.47
C ILE A 5 4.64 -1.26 39.63
N GLU A 6 3.40 -0.94 39.99
CA GLU A 6 2.24 -1.34 39.20
C GLU A 6 2.25 -0.58 37.86
N ILE A 7 1.76 -1.22 36.80
CA ILE A 7 1.70 -0.59 35.47
C ILE A 7 0.85 0.69 35.50
N SER A 8 -0.19 0.74 36.35
CA SER A 8 -1.00 1.94 36.58
C SER A 8 -0.14 3.12 37.06
N ASP A 9 0.73 2.90 38.04
CA ASP A 9 1.59 3.94 38.61
C ASP A 9 2.56 4.49 37.56
N PHE A 10 3.03 3.62 36.65
CA PHE A 10 3.88 4.01 35.54
C PHE A 10 3.14 4.82 34.46
N ILE A 11 1.88 4.46 34.19
CA ILE A 11 1.02 5.22 33.27
C ILE A 11 0.72 6.60 33.85
N ASP A 12 0.39 6.68 35.14
CA ASP A 12 0.15 7.95 35.84
C ASP A 12 1.39 8.85 35.79
N LEU A 13 2.58 8.28 36.02
CA LEU A 13 3.84 8.99 35.88
C LEU A 13 4.04 9.57 34.46
N CYS A 14 3.70 8.80 33.42
CA CYS A 14 3.78 9.28 32.04
C CYS A 14 2.80 10.43 31.79
N PHE A 15 1.59 10.37 32.36
CA PHE A 15 0.61 11.45 32.24
C PHE A 15 1.05 12.71 32.98
N THR A 16 1.53 12.59 34.21
CA THR A 16 2.14 13.70 34.96
C THR A 16 3.28 14.33 34.16
N ALA A 17 4.19 13.53 33.59
CA ALA A 17 5.28 14.02 32.76
C ALA A 17 4.79 14.80 31.51
N ILE A 18 3.71 14.35 30.87
CA ILE A 18 3.16 15.01 29.68
C ILE A 18 2.41 16.29 30.06
N CYS A 19 1.57 16.25 31.08
CA CYS A 19 0.56 17.25 31.39
C CYS A 19 1.05 18.32 32.38
N GLU A 20 1.84 17.93 33.36
CA GLU A 20 2.13 18.75 34.55
C GLU A 20 3.60 19.19 34.59
N GLU A 21 4.52 18.34 34.13
CA GLU A 21 5.96 18.63 34.19
C GLU A 21 6.44 19.57 33.06
N GLU A 22 7.41 20.43 33.37
CA GLU A 22 8.11 21.29 32.42
C GLU A 22 9.23 20.56 31.67
N ILE A 23 8.92 19.40 31.10
CA ILE A 23 9.84 18.71 30.18
C ILE A 23 9.71 19.22 28.74
N ASN A 24 10.81 19.14 27.99
CA ASN A 24 10.85 19.65 26.63
C ASN A 24 9.85 18.92 25.69
N ARG A 25 9.40 19.62 24.64
CA ARG A 25 8.40 19.09 23.69
C ARG A 25 8.84 17.80 22.99
N SER A 26 10.13 17.61 22.78
CA SER A 26 10.66 16.38 22.16
C SER A 26 10.45 15.18 23.08
N THR A 27 10.80 15.30 24.36
CA THR A 27 10.59 14.27 25.38
C THR A 27 9.10 13.97 25.54
N LYS A 28 8.22 14.99 25.64
CA LYS A 28 6.75 14.78 25.68
C LYS A 28 6.25 13.99 24.47
N ARG A 29 6.82 14.23 23.28
CA ARG A 29 6.45 13.51 22.05
C ARG A 29 6.92 12.04 22.10
N GLU A 30 8.12 11.75 22.59
CA GLU A 30 8.61 10.38 22.70
C GLU A 30 7.83 9.58 23.76
N ILE A 31 7.45 10.19 24.90
CA ILE A 31 6.56 9.56 25.89
C ILE A 31 5.19 9.25 25.25
N LYS A 32 4.61 10.17 24.47
CA LYS A 32 3.36 9.91 23.74
C LYS A 32 3.49 8.75 22.76
N LYS A 33 4.60 8.65 22.02
CA LYS A 33 4.86 7.53 21.10
C LYS A 33 4.98 6.20 21.85
N PHE A 34 5.65 6.21 23.01
CA PHE A 34 5.75 5.03 23.87
C PHE A 34 4.38 4.57 24.35
N LEU A 35 3.56 5.46 24.90
CA LEU A 35 2.20 5.12 25.36
C LEU A 35 1.34 4.58 24.20
N GLN A 36 1.44 5.18 23.02
CA GLN A 36 0.76 4.67 21.83
C GLN A 36 1.21 3.26 21.46
N TRP A 37 2.52 2.99 21.44
CA TRP A 37 3.07 1.67 21.17
C TRP A 37 2.63 0.64 22.23
N PHE A 38 2.70 1.00 23.51
CA PHE A 38 2.32 0.13 24.62
C PHE A 38 0.85 -0.26 24.56
N THR A 39 -0.04 0.72 24.38
CA THR A 39 -1.49 0.47 24.28
C THR A 39 -1.85 -0.38 23.07
N VAL A 40 -1.26 -0.09 21.91
CA VAL A 40 -1.48 -0.89 20.70
C VAL A 40 -1.01 -2.34 20.92
N THR A 41 0.18 -2.53 21.48
CA THR A 41 0.73 -3.86 21.76
C THR A 41 -0.13 -4.63 22.76
N GLY A 42 -0.53 -3.97 23.87
CA GLY A 42 -1.37 -4.57 24.90
C GLY A 42 -2.76 -4.97 24.37
N PHE A 43 -3.35 -4.15 23.49
CA PHE A 43 -4.63 -4.48 22.86
C PHE A 43 -4.51 -5.71 21.96
N TYR A 44 -3.48 -5.77 21.10
CA TYR A 44 -3.25 -6.96 20.28
C TYR A 44 -2.98 -8.19 21.13
N ALA A 45 -2.14 -8.10 22.17
CA ALA A 45 -1.87 -9.21 23.08
C ALA A 45 -3.16 -9.75 23.71
N GLN A 46 -4.06 -8.89 24.18
CA GLN A 46 -5.35 -9.31 24.73
C GLN A 46 -6.30 -9.92 23.70
N VAL A 47 -6.32 -9.39 22.47
CA VAL A 47 -7.07 -9.99 21.36
C VAL A 47 -6.54 -11.40 21.05
N PHE A 48 -5.22 -11.59 21.05
CA PHE A 48 -4.61 -12.90 20.86
C PHE A 48 -4.94 -13.88 22.00
N VAL A 49 -4.90 -13.43 23.26
CA VAL A 49 -5.35 -14.27 24.40
C VAL A 49 -6.82 -14.65 24.25
N TYR A 50 -7.69 -13.70 23.87
CA TYR A 50 -9.12 -13.96 23.69
C TYR A 50 -9.39 -14.98 22.58
N ILE A 51 -8.68 -14.89 21.45
CA ILE A 51 -8.90 -15.77 20.29
C ILE A 51 -8.22 -17.14 20.46
N LYS A 52 -6.98 -17.15 20.97
CA LYS A 52 -6.11 -18.34 21.00
C LYS A 52 -6.00 -18.99 22.38
N GLY A 53 -6.55 -18.36 23.42
CA GLY A 53 -6.45 -18.78 24.82
C GLY A 53 -5.10 -18.50 25.48
N SER A 54 -4.08 -18.06 24.73
CA SER A 54 -2.76 -17.72 25.25
C SER A 54 -2.01 -16.76 24.32
N PHE A 55 -1.12 -15.95 24.89
CA PHE A 55 -0.19 -15.09 24.15
C PHE A 55 1.21 -15.41 24.65
N ASN A 56 2.00 -16.06 23.81
CA ASN A 56 3.33 -16.53 24.18
C ASN A 56 4.44 -15.64 23.62
N LYS A 57 5.69 -15.95 23.97
CA LYS A 57 6.86 -15.19 23.54
C LYS A 57 6.99 -15.11 22.02
N ALA A 58 6.67 -16.19 21.29
CA ALA A 58 6.73 -16.21 19.83
C ALA A 58 5.65 -15.30 19.21
N ASP A 59 4.43 -15.29 19.75
CA ASP A 59 3.37 -14.36 19.31
C ASP A 59 3.79 -12.90 19.56
N ASN A 60 4.46 -12.60 20.69
CA ASN A 60 5.00 -11.27 20.96
C ASN A 60 6.13 -10.88 20.01
N GLU A 61 7.08 -11.78 19.75
CA GLU A 61 8.16 -11.54 18.78
C GLU A 61 7.60 -11.27 17.38
N GLN A 62 6.58 -12.03 16.96
CA GLN A 62 5.91 -11.82 15.68
C GLN A 62 5.15 -10.48 15.64
N LEU A 63 4.46 -10.11 16.73
CA LEU A 63 3.79 -8.81 16.85
C LEU A 63 4.79 -7.64 16.80
N GLN A 64 5.91 -7.76 17.51
CA GLN A 64 6.97 -6.74 17.51
C GLN A 64 7.66 -6.64 16.14
N GLN A 65 7.93 -7.76 15.47
CA GLN A 65 8.44 -7.78 14.10
C GLN A 65 7.47 -7.09 13.13
N TRP A 66 6.16 -7.32 13.29
CA TRP A 66 5.14 -6.65 12.49
C TRP A 66 5.09 -5.14 12.74
N LEU A 67 5.09 -4.70 14.01
CA LEU A 67 5.10 -3.28 14.37
C LEU A 67 6.36 -2.57 13.86
N ALA A 68 7.53 -3.18 14.05
CA ALA A 68 8.80 -2.68 13.54
C ALA A 68 8.78 -2.58 12.01
N SER A 69 8.23 -3.59 11.32
CA SER A 69 8.08 -3.59 9.87
C SER A 69 7.16 -2.47 9.38
N ARG A 70 6.07 -2.14 10.07
CA ARG A 70 5.23 -0.98 9.71
C ARG A 70 5.97 0.34 9.84
N ILE A 71 6.75 0.53 10.89
CA ILE A 71 7.52 1.75 11.12
C ILE A 71 8.64 1.87 10.08
N ALA A 72 9.40 0.80 9.87
CA ALA A 72 10.48 0.74 8.88
C ALA A 72 9.94 0.94 7.46
N ASN A 73 8.80 0.33 7.11
CA ASN A 73 8.17 0.52 5.81
C ASN A 73 7.77 1.99 5.56
N LYS A 74 7.47 2.79 6.60
CA LYS A 74 7.16 4.21 6.41
C LYS A 74 8.37 5.02 5.93
N GLU A 75 9.55 4.75 6.50
CA GLU A 75 10.80 5.40 6.08
C GLU A 75 11.28 4.84 4.72
N ASN A 76 11.22 3.52 4.55
CA ASN A 76 11.67 2.87 3.32
C ASN A 76 10.83 3.23 2.08
N ARG A 77 9.58 3.68 2.27
CA ARG A 77 8.71 4.15 1.18
C ARG A 77 9.07 5.54 0.65
N LYS A 78 9.93 6.30 1.33
CA LYS A 78 10.32 7.65 0.87
C LYS A 78 11.07 7.60 -0.45
N SER A 79 12.07 6.73 -0.58
CA SER A 79 12.85 6.59 -1.82
C SER A 79 11.99 6.16 -2.99
N TYR A 80 11.07 5.21 -2.77
CA TYR A 80 10.10 4.79 -3.76
C TYR A 80 9.15 5.94 -4.14
N ALA A 81 8.59 6.66 -3.17
CA ALA A 81 7.73 7.81 -3.43
C ALA A 81 8.46 8.92 -4.21
N SER A 82 9.72 9.18 -3.90
CA SER A 82 10.58 10.11 -4.63
C SER A 82 10.79 9.65 -6.08
N LEU A 83 11.11 8.37 -6.31
CA LEU A 83 11.27 7.80 -7.65
C LEU A 83 9.98 7.94 -8.48
N ILE A 84 8.82 7.62 -7.91
CA ILE A 84 7.52 7.76 -8.61
C ILE A 84 7.25 9.22 -8.99
N VAL A 85 7.56 10.18 -8.11
CA VAL A 85 7.40 11.61 -8.38
C VAL A 85 8.36 12.08 -9.47
N GLU A 86 9.63 11.66 -9.41
CA GLU A 86 10.66 12.00 -10.40
C GLU A 86 10.27 11.52 -11.81
N LEU A 87 9.76 10.30 -11.90
CA LEU A 87 9.29 9.71 -13.15
C LEU A 87 7.92 10.25 -13.61
N ARG A 88 7.30 11.15 -12.83
CA ARG A 88 5.95 11.68 -13.05
C ARG A 88 4.91 10.57 -13.23
N GLU A 89 5.13 9.47 -12.53
CA GLU A 89 4.34 8.27 -12.64
C GLU A 89 3.19 8.25 -11.63
N ASN A 90 2.19 7.40 -11.90
CA ASN A 90 1.03 7.32 -11.04
C ASN A 90 1.25 6.32 -9.87
N PRO A 91 1.42 6.78 -8.62
CA PRO A 91 1.67 5.89 -7.49
C PRO A 91 0.52 4.93 -7.22
N ALA A 92 -0.71 5.33 -7.53
CA ALA A 92 -1.88 4.48 -7.35
C ALA A 92 -1.89 3.33 -8.35
N PHE A 93 -1.55 3.59 -9.62
CA PHE A 93 -1.44 2.57 -10.65
C PHE A 93 -0.49 1.45 -10.21
N TYR A 94 0.75 1.79 -9.87
CA TYR A 94 1.76 0.82 -9.46
C TYR A 94 1.45 0.13 -8.13
N SER A 95 0.75 0.83 -7.22
CA SER A 95 0.22 0.20 -6.01
C SER A 95 -0.79 -0.89 -6.36
N ASN A 96 -1.77 -0.65 -7.24
CA ASN A 96 -2.71 -1.72 -7.60
C ASN A 96 -2.09 -2.78 -8.47
N LEU A 97 -1.15 -2.43 -9.35
CA LEU A 97 -0.40 -3.41 -10.12
C LEU A 97 0.26 -4.40 -9.16
N THR A 98 0.90 -3.89 -8.11
CA THR A 98 1.51 -4.70 -7.04
C THR A 98 0.49 -5.57 -6.32
N TYR A 99 -0.61 -4.99 -5.85
CA TYR A 99 -1.64 -5.73 -5.12
C TYR A 99 -2.32 -6.80 -5.99
N LEU A 100 -2.63 -6.47 -7.23
CA LEU A 100 -3.29 -7.37 -8.17
C LEU A 100 -2.37 -8.54 -8.54
N ASN A 101 -1.10 -8.27 -8.82
CA ASN A 101 -0.15 -9.33 -9.14
C ASN A 101 0.19 -10.20 -7.93
N LEU A 102 0.36 -9.61 -6.75
CA LEU A 102 0.71 -10.38 -5.55
C LEU A 102 -0.48 -11.16 -4.97
N PHE A 103 -1.68 -10.58 -5.00
CA PHE A 103 -2.84 -11.07 -4.24
C PHE A 103 -4.09 -11.31 -5.08
N GLY A 104 -4.10 -10.94 -6.36
CA GLY A 104 -5.27 -11.07 -7.23
C GLY A 104 -6.37 -10.07 -6.94
N LYS A 105 -6.09 -9.02 -6.15
CA LYS A 105 -7.08 -8.05 -5.67
C LYS A 105 -6.51 -6.64 -5.71
N LEU A 106 -7.37 -5.65 -5.89
CA LEU A 106 -6.98 -4.24 -5.78
C LEU A 106 -6.70 -3.84 -4.33
N ALA A 107 -5.96 -2.74 -4.14
CA ALA A 107 -5.61 -2.27 -2.81
C ALA A 107 -6.84 -1.91 -1.96
N SER A 108 -7.90 -1.41 -2.58
CA SER A 108 -9.18 -1.13 -1.92
C SER A 108 -9.89 -2.39 -1.42
N GLN A 109 -9.87 -3.46 -2.22
CA GLN A 109 -10.49 -4.74 -1.92
C GLN A 109 -9.76 -5.44 -0.77
N MET A 110 -8.42 -5.48 -0.81
CA MET A 110 -7.61 -6.02 0.30
C MET A 110 -7.87 -5.27 1.61
N ARG A 111 -7.96 -3.94 1.58
CA ARG A 111 -8.30 -3.13 2.76
C ARG A 111 -9.69 -3.45 3.32
N LYS A 112 -10.67 -3.75 2.47
CA LYS A 112 -12.01 -4.18 2.93
C LYS A 112 -11.92 -5.55 3.58
N GLU A 113 -11.21 -6.50 2.97
CA GLU A 113 -11.06 -7.85 3.51
C GLU A 113 -10.33 -7.87 4.85
N TRP A 114 -9.21 -7.17 4.98
CA TRP A 114 -8.49 -7.06 6.26
C TRP A 114 -9.37 -6.47 7.36
N LYS A 115 -10.24 -5.51 7.03
CA LYS A 115 -11.22 -4.95 7.99
C LYS A 115 -12.32 -5.93 8.39
N THR A 116 -12.64 -6.90 7.54
CA THR A 116 -13.77 -7.83 7.75
C THR A 116 -13.34 -9.12 8.46
N VAL A 117 -12.05 -9.48 8.37
CA VAL A 117 -11.48 -10.72 8.95
C VAL A 117 -11.33 -10.67 10.48
N ALA A 118 -11.73 -9.58 11.13
CA ALA A 118 -11.84 -9.54 12.59
C ALA A 118 -12.97 -10.43 13.18
N GLY A 119 -13.67 -11.27 12.39
CA GLY A 119 -14.82 -12.04 12.90
C GLY A 119 -15.28 -13.33 12.21
N GLU A 120 -14.65 -13.86 11.14
CA GLU A 120 -15.17 -15.09 10.47
C GLU A 120 -14.10 -16.15 10.14
N GLU A 121 -14.31 -17.35 10.69
CA GLU A 121 -13.39 -18.50 10.67
C GLU A 121 -13.26 -19.19 9.29
N ALA A 122 -14.29 -19.08 8.43
CA ALA A 122 -14.28 -19.65 7.08
C ALA A 122 -13.34 -18.91 6.09
N ILE A 123 -13.03 -17.64 6.37
CA ILE A 123 -12.16 -16.79 5.52
C ILE A 123 -10.68 -17.06 5.80
N ALA A 124 -10.35 -17.61 6.97
CA ALA A 124 -8.97 -17.78 7.45
C ALA A 124 -8.10 -18.76 6.63
N ARG A 125 -8.69 -19.74 5.92
CA ARG A 125 -7.93 -20.80 5.22
C ARG A 125 -7.18 -20.34 3.96
N ASN A 126 -7.59 -19.23 3.34
CA ASN A 126 -6.93 -18.60 2.18
C ASN A 126 -6.42 -17.17 2.50
N HIS A 127 -6.37 -16.82 3.78
CA HIS A 127 -6.10 -15.46 4.23
C HIS A 127 -4.60 -15.14 4.20
N ILE A 128 -4.22 -14.06 3.53
CA ILE A 128 -2.89 -13.46 3.66
C ILE A 128 -2.98 -12.42 4.78
N PRO A 129 -2.29 -12.62 5.92
CA PRO A 129 -2.29 -11.65 7.01
C PRO A 129 -1.89 -10.26 6.51
N GLU A 130 -2.58 -9.21 6.96
CA GLU A 130 -2.25 -7.81 6.62
C GLU A 130 -0.76 -7.54 6.84
N ALA A 131 -0.19 -8.10 7.90
CA ALA A 131 1.24 -8.09 8.20
C ALA A 131 2.13 -8.55 7.04
N ILE A 132 1.91 -9.78 6.57
CA ILE A 132 2.70 -10.41 5.52
C ILE A 132 2.49 -9.68 4.20
N ALA A 133 1.25 -9.27 3.91
CA ALA A 133 0.95 -8.53 2.70
C ALA A 133 1.65 -7.16 2.66
N LEU A 134 1.57 -6.38 3.74
CA LEU A 134 2.23 -5.08 3.83
C LEU A 134 3.76 -5.21 3.78
N GLU A 135 4.32 -6.28 4.34
CA GLU A 135 5.76 -6.55 4.24
C GLU A 135 6.16 -6.89 2.79
N ALA A 136 5.38 -7.73 2.11
CA ALA A 136 5.60 -8.08 0.71
C ALA A 136 5.51 -6.86 -0.21
N ILE A 137 4.54 -5.97 0.01
CA ILE A 137 4.41 -4.71 -0.73
C ILE A 137 5.61 -3.81 -0.48
N GLY A 138 5.99 -3.59 0.80
CA GLY A 138 7.14 -2.78 1.13
C GLY A 138 8.45 -3.35 0.58
N PHE A 139 8.56 -4.67 0.47
CA PHE A 139 9.68 -5.34 -0.18
C PHE A 139 9.70 -5.06 -1.69
N VAL A 140 8.56 -5.13 -2.38
CA VAL A 140 8.46 -4.77 -3.80
C VAL A 140 8.90 -3.33 -4.01
N GLU A 141 8.36 -2.38 -3.24
CA GLU A 141 8.66 -0.95 -3.38
C GLU A 141 10.15 -0.64 -3.21
N ARG A 142 10.83 -1.30 -2.26
CA ARG A 142 12.29 -1.18 -2.11
C ARG A 142 13.03 -1.78 -3.29
N THR A 143 12.62 -2.97 -3.71
CA THR A 143 13.31 -3.71 -4.76
C THR A 143 13.17 -3.01 -6.12
N VAL A 144 12.03 -2.36 -6.38
CA VAL A 144 11.81 -1.52 -7.57
C VAL A 144 12.86 -0.42 -7.67
N VAL A 145 13.17 0.25 -6.56
CA VAL A 145 14.18 1.33 -6.55
C VAL A 145 15.54 0.80 -6.95
N GLU A 146 15.91 -0.40 -6.49
CA GLU A 146 17.20 -1.04 -6.80
C GLU A 146 17.24 -1.63 -8.22
N LEU A 147 16.09 -2.07 -8.76
CA LEU A 147 16.00 -2.71 -10.09
C LEU A 147 15.70 -1.73 -11.23
N TYR A 148 15.34 -0.49 -10.93
CA TYR A 148 14.95 0.47 -11.95
C TYR A 148 16.12 0.80 -12.88
N THR A 149 15.97 0.47 -14.17
CA THR A 149 16.97 0.68 -15.23
C THR A 149 16.39 1.43 -16.45
N GLY A 150 15.24 2.08 -16.27
CA GLY A 150 14.55 2.85 -17.32
C GLY A 150 13.09 2.45 -17.50
N ASP A 151 12.74 1.19 -17.25
CA ASP A 151 11.35 0.70 -17.28
C ASP A 151 10.85 0.41 -15.86
N LEU A 152 9.89 1.23 -15.41
CA LEU A 152 9.31 1.11 -14.07
C LEU A 152 8.37 -0.09 -13.95
N ARG A 153 7.69 -0.48 -15.03
CA ARG A 153 6.79 -1.63 -15.03
C ARG A 153 7.58 -2.93 -14.97
N GLU A 154 8.65 -3.04 -15.74
CA GLU A 154 9.57 -4.18 -15.68
C GLU A 154 10.16 -4.34 -14.28
N ALA A 155 10.66 -3.26 -13.67
CA ALA A 155 11.18 -3.27 -12.31
C ALA A 155 10.16 -3.77 -11.28
N HIS A 156 8.89 -3.38 -11.42
CA HIS A 156 7.81 -3.91 -10.57
C HIS A 156 7.59 -5.40 -10.79
N ILE A 157 7.53 -5.86 -12.04
CA ILE A 157 7.28 -7.28 -12.35
C ILE A 157 8.38 -8.15 -11.73
N LEU A 158 9.64 -7.81 -11.94
CA LEU A 158 10.78 -8.52 -11.37
C LEU A 158 10.74 -8.51 -9.84
N ALA A 159 10.50 -7.35 -9.23
CA ALA A 159 10.37 -7.23 -7.78
C ALA A 159 9.23 -8.10 -7.21
N MET A 160 8.10 -8.19 -7.91
CA MET A 160 6.95 -9.02 -7.52
C MET A 160 7.24 -10.51 -7.64
N GLU A 161 7.98 -10.95 -8.67
CA GLU A 161 8.40 -12.34 -8.80
C GLU A 161 9.30 -12.79 -7.64
N VAL A 162 10.26 -11.93 -7.26
CA VAL A 162 11.14 -12.17 -6.12
C VAL A 162 10.33 -12.18 -4.82
N ALA A 163 9.40 -11.22 -4.66
CA ALA A 163 8.52 -11.15 -3.49
C ALA A 163 7.66 -12.41 -3.34
N ARG A 164 7.05 -12.89 -4.43
CA ARG A 164 6.22 -14.10 -4.42
C ARG A 164 7.00 -15.32 -3.90
N LYS A 165 8.25 -15.49 -4.36
CA LYS A 165 9.15 -16.56 -3.90
C LYS A 165 9.54 -16.38 -2.44
N LYS A 166 9.93 -15.17 -2.03
CA LYS A 166 10.38 -14.86 -0.67
C LYS A 166 9.30 -15.09 0.38
N PHE A 167 8.08 -14.61 0.11
CA PHE A 167 6.95 -14.66 1.05
C PHE A 167 6.06 -15.89 0.86
N LYS A 168 6.42 -16.81 -0.06
CA LYS A 168 5.66 -18.03 -0.39
C LYS A 168 4.18 -17.73 -0.68
N LEU A 169 3.92 -16.64 -1.41
CA LEU A 169 2.56 -16.21 -1.72
C LEU A 169 1.91 -17.18 -2.72
N PRO A 170 0.60 -17.43 -2.61
CA PRO A 170 -0.11 -18.28 -3.55
C PRO A 170 -0.03 -17.72 -4.98
N PRO A 171 -0.02 -18.59 -6.01
CA PRO A 171 -0.06 -18.15 -7.39
C PRO A 171 -1.42 -17.49 -7.69
N VAL A 172 -1.38 -16.30 -8.28
CA VAL A 172 -2.59 -15.63 -8.79
C VAL A 172 -2.89 -16.21 -10.17
N ARG A 173 -4.03 -16.90 -10.30
CA ARG A 173 -4.36 -17.68 -11.52
C ARG A 173 -4.79 -16.81 -12.70
N ILE A 174 -5.39 -15.65 -12.45
CA ILE A 174 -5.88 -14.72 -13.47
C ILE A 174 -5.61 -13.30 -12.97
N ILE A 175 -4.91 -12.51 -13.77
CA ILE A 175 -4.64 -11.09 -13.50
C ILE A 175 -5.35 -10.31 -14.59
N ASP A 176 -6.44 -9.64 -14.22
CA ASP A 176 -7.12 -8.70 -15.10
C ASP A 176 -6.65 -7.28 -14.75
N GLU A 177 -5.61 -6.81 -15.45
CA GLU A 177 -5.08 -5.46 -15.25
C GLU A 177 -6.10 -4.36 -15.59
N SER A 178 -7.18 -4.68 -16.32
CA SER A 178 -8.26 -3.71 -16.60
C SER A 178 -8.94 -3.20 -15.32
N LEU A 179 -8.92 -4.00 -14.24
CA LEU A 179 -9.45 -3.66 -12.93
C LEU A 179 -8.73 -2.47 -12.30
N ILE A 180 -7.43 -2.27 -12.60
CA ILE A 180 -6.64 -1.16 -12.05
C ILE A 180 -7.24 0.18 -12.46
N TYR A 181 -7.84 0.24 -13.64
CA TYR A 181 -8.40 1.46 -14.22
C TYR A 181 -9.82 1.79 -13.74
N GLN A 182 -10.51 0.83 -13.10
CA GLN A 182 -11.88 1.00 -12.62
C GLN A 182 -11.96 1.80 -11.30
N ASP A 183 -10.90 1.81 -10.49
CA ASP A 183 -10.98 2.20 -9.07
C ASP A 183 -10.28 3.53 -8.71
N TYR A 184 -9.79 4.32 -9.68
CA TYR A 184 -8.94 5.49 -9.37
C TYR A 184 -9.32 6.83 -10.01
N PRO A 185 -9.09 7.94 -9.27
CA PRO A 185 -8.98 9.29 -9.81
C PRO A 185 -7.63 9.95 -9.44
N THR A 186 -6.65 10.07 -10.37
CA THR A 186 -5.54 11.07 -10.41
C THR A 186 -4.44 10.60 -11.39
N LEU A 187 -3.76 11.39 -12.23
CA LEU A 187 -3.83 12.82 -12.59
C LEU A 187 -5.10 13.16 -13.34
N LYS A 188 -5.77 14.27 -12.99
CA LYS A 188 -6.82 14.83 -13.84
C LYS A 188 -6.14 15.59 -14.98
N LEU A 189 -5.91 14.90 -16.10
CA LEU A 189 -6.08 15.59 -17.38
C LEU A 189 -7.47 16.24 -17.31
N SER A 190 -7.54 17.53 -17.64
CA SER A 190 -8.81 18.25 -17.56
C SER A 190 -9.81 17.59 -18.52
N LYS A 191 -11.11 17.81 -18.32
CA LYS A 191 -12.11 17.29 -19.27
C LYS A 191 -11.83 17.74 -20.71
N LYS A 192 -11.20 18.91 -20.87
CA LYS A 192 -10.74 19.45 -22.16
C LYS A 192 -9.57 18.63 -22.71
N ASP A 193 -8.55 18.35 -21.90
CA ASP A 193 -7.39 17.55 -22.33
C ASP A 193 -7.80 16.14 -22.73
N VAL A 194 -8.74 15.53 -22.00
CA VAL A 194 -9.27 14.20 -22.36
C VAL A 194 -10.09 14.22 -23.66
N ASN A 195 -10.78 15.31 -23.98
CA ASN A 195 -11.44 15.46 -25.28
C ASN A 195 -10.39 15.58 -26.40
N ASN A 196 -9.39 16.43 -26.21
CA ASN A 196 -8.33 16.65 -27.19
C ASN A 196 -7.51 15.38 -27.45
N ILE A 197 -7.25 14.57 -26.41
CA ILE A 197 -6.56 13.28 -26.53
C ILE A 197 -7.34 12.30 -27.43
N ILE A 198 -8.67 12.33 -27.41
CA ILE A 198 -9.49 11.48 -28.27
C ILE A 198 -9.41 11.94 -29.71
N GLU A 199 -9.49 13.25 -29.95
CA GLU A 199 -9.33 13.81 -31.30
C GLU A 199 -7.96 13.46 -31.89
N LEU A 200 -6.91 13.45 -31.05
CA LEU A 200 -5.57 13.02 -31.46
C LEU A 200 -5.52 11.52 -31.79
N ILE A 201 -6.13 10.65 -30.99
CA ILE A 201 -6.20 9.22 -31.32
C ILE A 201 -7.01 8.97 -32.60
N GLU A 202 -8.13 9.65 -32.78
CA GLU A 202 -8.93 9.56 -34.01
C GLU A 202 -8.17 10.10 -35.22
N GLY A 203 -7.29 11.09 -35.01
CA GLY A 203 -6.35 11.62 -35.98
C GLY A 203 -5.13 10.71 -36.25
N GLY A 204 -5.04 9.55 -35.60
CA GLY A 204 -4.00 8.54 -35.84
C GLY A 204 -2.72 8.70 -35.01
N PHE A 205 -2.71 9.58 -34.01
CA PHE A 205 -1.58 9.70 -33.08
C PHE A 205 -1.54 8.51 -32.13
N SER A 206 -0.34 7.98 -31.91
CA SER A 206 -0.10 6.91 -30.96
C SER A 206 -0.25 7.39 -29.51
N VAL A 207 -0.55 6.44 -28.61
CA VAL A 207 -0.60 6.70 -27.17
C VAL A 207 0.73 7.29 -26.65
N LYS A 208 1.85 6.86 -27.24
CA LYS A 208 3.18 7.34 -26.91
C LYS A 208 3.38 8.81 -27.28
N GLU A 209 3.04 9.20 -28.50
CA GLU A 209 3.15 10.60 -28.95
C GLU A 209 2.26 11.52 -28.11
N ILE A 210 1.07 11.04 -27.74
CA ILE A 210 0.14 11.79 -26.88
C ILE A 210 0.70 11.91 -25.45
N ALA A 211 1.29 10.85 -24.91
CA ALA A 211 1.92 10.87 -23.60
C ALA A 211 3.06 11.89 -23.55
N GLU A 212 3.92 11.89 -24.58
CA GLU A 212 5.00 12.86 -24.75
C GLU A 212 4.47 14.30 -24.85
N ALA A 213 3.43 14.54 -25.66
CA ALA A 213 2.85 15.87 -25.87
C ALA A 213 2.20 16.48 -24.62
N TYR A 214 1.63 15.65 -23.75
CA TYR A 214 0.98 16.10 -22.51
C TYR A 214 1.90 16.00 -21.29
N GLU A 215 3.17 15.62 -21.46
CA GLU A 215 4.13 15.37 -20.38
C GLU A 215 3.60 14.41 -19.30
N VAL A 216 2.82 13.41 -19.72
CA VAL A 216 2.25 12.36 -18.87
C VAL A 216 2.69 10.99 -19.35
N THR A 217 2.49 9.95 -18.55
CA THR A 217 2.84 8.60 -18.97
C THR A 217 1.77 7.97 -19.87
N GLU A 218 2.14 7.03 -20.74
CA GLU A 218 1.19 6.27 -21.57
C GLU A 218 0.09 5.62 -20.73
N SER A 219 0.45 5.11 -19.55
CA SER A 219 -0.47 4.55 -18.56
C SER A 219 -1.55 5.55 -18.14
N THR A 220 -1.18 6.83 -18.01
CA THR A 220 -2.10 7.93 -17.69
C THR A 220 -3.05 8.20 -18.87
N VAL A 221 -2.54 8.23 -20.10
CA VAL A 221 -3.36 8.40 -21.31
C VAL A 221 -4.37 7.25 -21.48
N ARG A 222 -3.91 6.00 -21.40
CA ARG A 222 -4.75 4.79 -21.50
C ARG A 222 -5.87 4.77 -20.44
N TYR A 223 -5.55 5.20 -19.22
CA TYR A 223 -6.53 5.33 -18.14
C TYR A 223 -7.69 6.29 -18.50
N HIS A 224 -7.40 7.49 -19.00
CA HIS A 224 -8.45 8.47 -19.32
C HIS A 224 -9.34 8.03 -20.48
N LEU A 225 -8.76 7.31 -21.44
CA LEU A 225 -9.48 6.75 -22.58
C LEU A 225 -10.45 5.64 -22.15
N GLN A 226 -9.97 4.64 -21.39
CA GLN A 226 -10.80 3.54 -20.91
C GLN A 226 -11.93 4.02 -19.99
N ARG A 227 -11.64 4.98 -19.10
CA ARG A 227 -12.64 5.54 -18.19
C ARG A 227 -13.77 6.26 -18.93
N ARG A 228 -13.49 6.84 -20.09
CA ARG A 228 -14.51 7.51 -20.91
C ARG A 228 -15.37 6.50 -21.66
N SER A 229 -14.79 5.49 -22.28
CA SER A 229 -15.54 4.40 -22.94
C SER A 229 -16.51 3.73 -21.96
N GLN A 230 -16.07 3.44 -20.73
CA GLN A 230 -16.93 2.89 -19.67
C GLN A 230 -18.09 3.81 -19.26
N LYS A 231 -17.91 5.14 -19.35
CA LYS A 231 -18.96 6.12 -18.99
C LYS A 231 -20.00 6.35 -20.08
N ILE A 232 -19.63 6.18 -21.34
CA ILE A 232 -20.46 6.52 -22.49
C ILE A 232 -21.07 5.25 -23.13
N GLY A 233 -20.56 4.06 -22.79
CA GLY A 233 -21.02 2.80 -23.42
C GLY A 233 -20.62 2.70 -24.89
N GLU A 234 -19.64 3.50 -25.32
CA GLU A 234 -19.16 3.61 -26.69
C GLU A 234 -17.81 2.92 -26.89
N TYR A 235 -17.48 2.73 -28.18
CA TYR A 235 -16.23 2.25 -28.76
C TYR A 235 -14.97 2.58 -27.95
N ASN A 236 -14.05 1.62 -27.83
CA ASN A 236 -12.77 1.81 -27.15
C ASN A 236 -11.77 2.47 -28.12
N PRO A 237 -11.38 3.74 -27.93
CA PRO A 237 -10.48 4.45 -28.84
C PRO A 237 -9.11 3.77 -28.97
N LEU A 238 -8.72 2.95 -27.98
CA LEU A 238 -7.48 2.19 -28.00
C LEU A 238 -7.43 1.14 -29.11
N ASP A 239 -8.58 0.72 -29.66
CA ASP A 239 -8.64 -0.25 -30.76
C ASP A 239 -8.09 0.34 -32.08
N LYS A 240 -7.99 1.67 -32.20
CA LYS A 240 -7.36 2.35 -33.35
C LYS A 240 -5.87 2.66 -33.15
N ALA A 241 -5.37 2.54 -31.92
CA ALA A 241 -4.03 3.01 -31.53
C ALA A 241 -3.01 1.86 -31.39
N SER A 242 -3.26 0.71 -32.04
CA SER A 242 -2.39 -0.47 -32.07
C SER A 242 -1.42 -0.44 -33.25
#